data_AF-A0A9E4JB81-F1
#
_entry.id   AF-A0A9E4JB81-F1
#
_cell.length_a   1.000
_cell.length_b   1.000
_cell.length_c   1.000
_cell.angle_alpha   90.00
_cell.angle_beta   90.00
_cell.angle_gamma   90.00
#
_symmetry.space_group_name_H-M   'P 1'
#
loop_
_entity.id
_entity.type
_entity.pdbx_description
1 polymer ?
#
loop_
_entity_poly.entity_id
_entity_poly.type
_entity_poly.pdbx_seq_one_letter_code
_entity_poly.pdbx_strand_id
1 'polypeptide(L)'
;MRRLRARRLCFGVWCSRGVAVSRVLLFFRVPGDETYESVPAVKTPKGWYVAVVPGKTLTGSVLQFYFEGRDATDTPVAENGRSDSPNLMIVRDGARAVTPR
;
A
#
# COMPACT_ATOMS: atom_id res chain seq x y z
N MET A 1 2.84 32.40 -0.04
CA MET A 1 2.09 31.21 0.47
C MET A 1 2.48 29.97 -0.33
N ARG A 2 3.24 29.04 0.27
CA ARG A 2 3.71 27.82 -0.41
C ARG A 2 2.65 26.74 -0.21
N ARG A 3 1.94 26.31 -1.26
CA ARG A 3 0.99 25.19 -1.17
C ARG A 3 1.76 23.94 -0.79
N LEU A 4 1.56 23.44 0.43
CA LEU A 4 2.03 22.11 0.83
C LEU A 4 1.40 21.08 -0.12
N ARG A 5 2.21 20.48 -0.99
CA ARG A 5 1.77 19.31 -1.76
C ARG A 5 1.55 18.18 -0.76
N ALA A 6 0.31 17.73 -0.61
CA ALA A 6 0.00 16.54 0.17
C ALA A 6 0.85 15.39 -0.37
N ARG A 7 1.78 14.89 0.45
CA ARG A 7 2.59 13.73 0.11
C ARG A 7 1.66 12.51 0.03
N ARG A 8 1.90 11.58 -0.89
CA ARG A 8 1.15 10.34 -1.06
C ARG A 8 2.15 9.26 -1.43
N LEU A 9 2.05 8.08 -0.83
CA LEU A 9 2.81 6.91 -1.27
C LEU A 9 1.89 6.01 -2.09
N CYS A 10 2.33 5.71 -3.32
CA CYS A 10 1.63 4.80 -4.22
C CYS A 10 2.32 3.45 -4.19
N PHE A 11 1.56 2.40 -3.91
CA PHE A 11 2.07 1.03 -3.92
C PHE A 11 1.43 0.26 -5.06
N GLY A 12 2.25 -0.35 -5.93
CA GLY A 12 1.79 -1.19 -7.02
C GLY A 12 2.03 -2.66 -6.73
N VAL A 13 1.01 -3.50 -6.87
CA VAL A 13 1.14 -4.97 -6.83
C VAL A 13 0.53 -5.60 -8.07
N TRP A 14 1.15 -6.70 -8.52
CA TRP A 14 0.67 -7.52 -9.62
C TRP A 14 0.08 -8.82 -9.08
N CYS A 15 -1.10 -9.20 -9.60
CA CYS A 15 -1.67 -10.53 -9.36
C CYS A 15 -1.50 -11.39 -10.61
N SER A 16 -0.95 -12.59 -10.44
CA SER A 16 -0.82 -13.56 -11.54
C SER A 16 -2.20 -14.00 -12.05
N ARG A 17 -2.27 -14.41 -13.32
CA ARG A 17 -3.54 -14.74 -14.01
C ARG A 17 -4.24 -16.02 -13.53
N GLY A 18 -3.80 -16.64 -12.43
CA GLY A 18 -4.39 -17.87 -11.89
C GLY A 18 -5.21 -17.69 -10.62
N VAL A 19 -5.27 -16.48 -10.06
CA VAL A 19 -5.96 -16.22 -8.78
C VAL A 19 -7.21 -15.38 -9.03
N ALA A 20 -8.36 -15.87 -8.57
CA ALA A 20 -9.65 -15.18 -8.65
C ALA A 20 -9.73 -14.06 -7.59
N VAL A 21 -9.05 -12.95 -7.85
CA VAL A 21 -9.06 -11.77 -6.96
C VAL A 21 -10.16 -10.79 -7.39
N SER A 22 -11.12 -10.55 -6.50
CA SER A 22 -12.19 -9.55 -6.67
C SER A 22 -11.76 -8.17 -6.19
N ARG A 23 -11.00 -8.08 -5.09
CA ARG A 23 -10.43 -6.82 -4.59
C ARG A 23 -9.06 -7.01 -3.97
N VAL A 24 -8.26 -5.94 -3.96
CA VAL A 24 -6.95 -5.91 -3.29
C VAL A 24 -6.97 -4.84 -2.22
N LEU A 25 -6.50 -5.18 -1.03
CA LEU A 25 -6.36 -4.30 0.11
C LEU A 25 -4.88 -4.14 0.45
N LEU A 26 -4.45 -2.90 0.72
CA LEU A 26 -3.19 -2.61 1.38
C LEU A 26 -3.47 -2.40 2.85
N PHE A 27 -2.86 -3.20 3.70
CA PHE A 27 -2.81 -2.99 5.13
C PHE A 27 -1.51 -2.29 5.48
N PHE A 28 -1.57 -1.25 6.31
CA PHE A 28 -0.37 -0.53 6.73
C PHE A 28 -0.49 -0.05 8.18
N ARG A 29 0.66 0.16 8.82
CA ARG A 29 0.76 0.83 10.11
C ARG A 29 2.07 1.58 10.24
N VAL A 30 2.06 2.64 11.04
CA VAL A 30 3.28 3.37 11.40
C VAL A 30 3.92 2.80 12.67
N PRO A 31 5.17 3.17 12.99
CA PRO A 31 5.80 2.73 14.22
C PRO A 31 5.03 3.29 15.42
N GLY A 32 4.71 2.42 16.38
CA GLY A 32 3.93 2.77 17.56
C GLY A 32 2.45 2.38 17.46
N ASP A 33 1.93 2.12 16.26
CA ASP A 33 0.58 1.59 16.09
C ASP A 33 0.59 0.08 16.26
N GLU A 34 -0.36 -0.43 17.05
CA GLU A 34 -0.54 -1.87 17.25
C GLU A 34 -1.39 -2.48 16.14
N THR A 35 -2.33 -1.70 15.58
CA THR A 35 -3.30 -2.14 14.58
C THR A 35 -2.92 -1.70 13.18
N TYR A 36 -3.31 -2.52 12.19
CA TYR A 36 -3.20 -2.14 10.78
C TYR A 36 -4.46 -1.41 10.34
N GLU A 37 -4.26 -0.27 9.66
CA GLU A 37 -5.29 0.35 8.83
C GLU A 37 -5.31 -0.32 7.45
N SER A 38 -6.44 -0.24 6.74
CA SER A 38 -6.53 -0.76 5.38
C SER A 38 -7.03 0.29 4.40
N VAL A 39 -6.48 0.28 3.19
CA VAL A 39 -6.98 1.06 2.05
C VAL A 39 -7.18 0.16 0.83
N PRO A 40 -8.29 0.34 0.09
CA PRO A 40 -8.52 -0.41 -1.14
C PRO A 40 -7.52 0.02 -2.23
N ALA A 41 -7.01 -0.96 -2.97
CA ALA A 41 -6.24 -0.71 -4.17
C ALA A 41 -7.16 -0.62 -5.39
N VAL A 42 -6.83 0.27 -6.31
CA VAL A 42 -7.56 0.46 -7.57
C VAL A 42 -6.83 -0.25 -8.70
N LYS A 43 -7.56 -1.07 -9.47
CA LYS A 43 -7.02 -1.71 -10.66
C LYS A 43 -6.81 -0.69 -11.78
N THR A 44 -5.60 -0.62 -12.28
CA THR A 44 -5.21 0.21 -13.42
C THR A 44 -5.55 -0.49 -14.74
N PRO A 45 -5.68 0.24 -15.87
CA PRO A 45 -5.89 -0.37 -17.19
C PRO A 45 -4.79 -1.36 -17.59
N LYS A 46 -3.57 -1.18 -17.06
CA LYS A 46 -2.42 -2.07 -17.30
C LYS A 46 -2.41 -3.32 -16.42
N GLY A 47 -3.44 -3.53 -15.60
CA GLY A 47 -3.59 -4.72 -14.74
C GLY A 47 -2.93 -4.64 -13.36
N TRP A 48 -2.21 -3.55 -13.06
CA TRP A 48 -1.65 -3.30 -11.72
C TRP A 48 -2.73 -2.88 -10.74
N TYR A 49 -2.59 -3.26 -9.47
CA TYR A 49 -3.40 -2.72 -8.39
C TYR A 49 -2.59 -1.66 -7.65
N VAL A 50 -3.16 -0.47 -7.49
CA VAL A 50 -2.49 0.67 -6.87
C VAL A 50 -3.26 1.14 -5.64
N ALA A 51 -2.62 1.08 -4.47
CA ALA A 51 -3.11 1.66 -3.23
C ALA A 51 -2.39 2.98 -2.92
N VAL A 52 -3.08 3.92 -2.28
CA VAL A 52 -2.56 5.25 -1.96
C VAL A 52 -2.68 5.52 -0.46
N VAL A 53 -1.55 5.63 0.23
CA VAL A 53 -1.50 6.00 1.64
C VAL A 53 -1.33 7.53 1.77
N PRO A 54 -2.19 8.23 2.55
CA PRO A 54 -2.06 9.66 2.78
C PRO A 54 -0.75 10.01 3.50
N GLY A 55 -0.01 11.01 3.00
CA GLY A 55 1.26 11.47 3.56
C GLY A 55 1.20 12.05 4.96
N LYS A 56 0.03 12.51 5.41
CA LYS A 56 -0.17 12.93 6.80
C LYS A 56 0.02 11.78 7.79
N THR A 57 -0.19 10.55 7.33
CA THR A 57 -0.01 9.33 8.13
C THR A 57 1.43 8.83 8.07
N LEU A 58 2.34 9.51 7.37
CA LEU A 58 3.70 9.04 7.10
C LEU A 58 4.73 9.88 7.84
N THR A 59 4.54 10.02 9.16
CA THR A 59 5.40 10.81 10.07
C THR A 59 6.56 9.99 10.68
N GLY A 60 6.56 8.67 10.48
CA GLY A 60 7.59 7.75 10.97
C GLY A 60 8.71 7.48 9.96
N SER A 61 9.80 6.86 10.43
CA SER A 61 10.95 6.47 9.59
C SER A 61 10.74 5.15 8.84
N VAL A 62 9.77 4.32 9.26
CA VAL A 62 9.47 3.01 8.67
C VAL A 62 7.97 2.80 8.61
N LEU A 63 7.44 2.39 7.46
CA LEU A 63 6.08 1.90 7.31
C LEU A 63 6.11 0.38 7.25
N GLN A 64 5.26 -0.28 8.03
CA GLN A 64 5.00 -1.71 7.90
C GLN A 64 3.73 -1.88 7.06
N PHE A 65 3.76 -2.77 6.07
CA PHE A 65 2.62 -2.97 5.20
C PHE A 65 2.58 -4.38 4.60
N TYR A 66 1.39 -4.83 4.23
CA TYR A 66 1.18 -6.04 3.45
C TYR A 66 -0.05 -5.90 2.56
N PHE A 67 -0.14 -6.74 1.53
CA PHE A 67 -1.31 -6.79 0.66
C PHE A 67 -2.07 -8.08 0.83
N GLU A 68 -3.39 -7.99 0.71
CA GLU A 68 -4.26 -9.14 0.51
C GLU A 68 -5.08 -8.96 -0.76
N GLY A 69 -5.06 -9.96 -1.63
CA GLY A 69 -6.06 -10.17 -2.66
C GLY A 69 -7.18 -11.03 -2.09
N ARG A 70 -8.41 -10.53 -2.15
CA ARG A 70 -9.61 -11.21 -1.64
C ARG A 70 -10.55 -11.57 -2.77
N ASP A 71 -11.22 -12.71 -2.65
CA ASP A 71 -12.25 -13.16 -3.58
C ASP A 71 -13.60 -12.45 -3.32
N ALA A 72 -14.65 -12.89 -4.03
CA ALA A 72 -15.98 -12.30 -3.95
C ALA A 72 -16.68 -12.54 -2.59
N THR A 73 -16.20 -13.51 -1.80
CA THR A 73 -16.70 -13.83 -0.45
C THR A 73 -15.91 -13.14 0.65
N ASP A 74 -14.96 -12.28 0.28
CA ASP A 74 -14.01 -11.63 1.17
C ASP A 74 -12.95 -12.55 1.80
N THR A 75 -12.72 -13.73 1.20
CA THR A 75 -11.68 -14.65 1.64
C THR A 75 -10.32 -14.24 1.05
N PRO A 76 -9.23 -14.16 1.84
CA PRO A 76 -7.88 -13.99 1.31
C PRO A 76 -7.48 -15.16 0.41
N VAL A 77 -7.11 -14.85 -0.84
CA VAL A 77 -6.69 -15.83 -1.86
C VAL A 77 -5.32 -15.51 -2.46
N ALA A 78 -4.75 -14.35 -2.13
CA ALA A 78 -3.39 -13.97 -2.46
C ALA A 78 -2.83 -13.03 -1.38
N GLU A 79 -1.54 -13.13 -1.10
CA GLU A 79 -0.88 -12.32 -0.09
C GLU A 79 0.48 -11.83 -0.59
N ASN A 80 0.89 -10.65 -0.12
CA ASN A 80 2.26 -10.17 -0.24
C ASN A 80 2.68 -9.55 1.10
N GLY A 81 3.45 -10.33 1.87
CA GLY A 81 3.60 -10.10 3.31
C GLY A 81 2.35 -10.52 4.09
N ARG A 82 2.41 -10.44 5.41
CA ARG A 82 1.33 -10.78 6.35
C ARG A 82 1.37 -9.88 7.58
N SER A 83 0.37 -9.95 8.44
CA SER A 83 0.35 -9.18 9.69
C SER A 83 1.50 -9.56 10.64
N ASP A 84 1.89 -10.83 10.66
CA ASP A 84 2.99 -11.40 11.46
C ASP A 84 4.37 -11.29 10.78
N SER A 85 4.38 -11.09 9.47
CA SER A 85 5.59 -10.94 8.64
C SER A 85 5.36 -9.87 7.56
N PRO A 86 5.30 -8.58 7.95
CA PRO A 86 4.99 -7.51 7.03
C PRO A 86 6.21 -7.11 6.19
N ASN A 87 5.94 -6.47 5.06
CA ASN A 87 6.97 -5.75 4.32
C ASN A 87 7.31 -4.44 5.06
N LEU A 88 8.58 -4.05 4.99
CA LEU A 88 9.08 -2.81 5.58
C LEU A 88 9.47 -1.82 4.49
N MET A 89 9.03 -0.59 4.61
CA MET A 89 9.48 0.51 3.75
C MET A 89 10.02 1.65 4.60
N ILE A 90 11.26 2.04 4.35
CA ILE A 90 11.85 3.21 5.01
C ILE A 90 11.29 4.47 4.36
N VAL A 91 10.65 5.32 5.16
CA VAL A 91 10.16 6.63 4.73
C VAL A 91 11.20 7.67 5.15
N ARG A 92 11.83 8.30 4.15
CA ARG A 92 12.80 9.37 4.38
C ARG A 92 12.16 10.71 4.08
N ASP A 93 12.32 11.65 5.00
CA ASP A 93 11.95 13.03 4.75
C ASP A 93 12.82 13.65 3.65
N GLY A 94 12.18 14.41 2.75
CA GLY A 94 12.89 15.16 1.71
C GLY A 94 13.38 14.33 0.52
N ALA A 95 12.95 13.07 0.36
CA ALA A 95 13.21 12.31 -0.86
C ALA A 95 12.71 13.11 -2.09
N ARG A 96 13.64 13.41 -3.01
CA ARG A 96 13.33 14.14 -4.25
C ARG A 96 12.27 13.35 -5.00
N ALA A 97 11.19 14.02 -5.41
CA ALA A 97 10.13 13.37 -6.19
C ALA A 97 10.75 12.66 -7.41
N VAL A 98 10.50 11.36 -7.55
CA VAL A 98 10.93 10.60 -8.72
C VAL A 98 10.25 11.24 -9.92
N THR A 99 11.04 11.78 -10.84
CA THR A 99 10.54 12.26 -12.13
C THR A 99 10.51 11.03 -13.03
N PRO A 100 9.33 10.54 -13.46
CA PRO A 100 9.29 9.44 -14.43
C PRO A 100 10.05 9.90 -15.67
N ARG A 101 11.01 9.09 -16.14
CA ARG A 101 11.57 9.25 -17.49
C ARG A 101 10.60 8.67 -18.50
#